data_AF-A0A813JL60-F1
#
_entry.id   AF-A0A813JL60-F1
#
_cell.length_a   1.000
_cell.length_b   1.000
_cell.length_c   1.000
_cell.angle_alpha   90.00
_cell.angle_beta   90.00
_cell.angle_gamma   90.00
#
_symmetry.space_group_name_H-M   'P 1'
#
loop_
_entity.id
_entity.type
_entity.pdbx_description
1 polymer ?
#
loop_
_entity_poly.entity_id
_entity_poly.type
_entity_poly.pdbx_seq_one_letter_code
_entity_poly.pdbx_strand_id
1 'polypeptide(L)'
;YITVQPAISGIGTSSASATTISVPSADVVISGMSLFINSGGGRAIVFDEAAVYTISFDAGIVQNLATPTADTNAAFSVQLTTGDFTEPTLVLQNPLDDAPNVPAGSSIILTFSENVQAVLDAQVTGGVSITIEDPYQRQTPYQLNRPCSDASVTISGKVVT
;
A
#
# COMPACT_ATOMS: atom_id res chain seq x y z
N TYR A 1 22.43 -15.63 -12.11
CA TYR A 1 21.17 -14.89 -12.32
C TYR A 1 20.68 -14.32 -11.01
N ILE A 2 19.75 -13.37 -11.07
CA ILE A 2 18.92 -12.96 -9.95
C ILE A 2 17.50 -13.43 -10.25
N THR A 3 16.84 -14.06 -9.28
CA THR A 3 15.47 -14.53 -9.41
C THR A 3 14.60 -13.81 -8.40
N VAL A 4 13.57 -13.12 -8.88
CA VAL A 4 12.55 -12.46 -8.06
C VAL A 4 11.29 -13.30 -8.12
N GLN A 5 10.83 -13.79 -6.97
CA GLN A 5 9.66 -14.64 -6.88
C GLN A 5 8.71 -14.11 -5.80
N PRO A 6 7.43 -13.87 -6.11
CA PRO A 6 6.42 -13.60 -5.09
C PRO A 6 6.24 -14.84 -4.19
N ALA A 7 5.98 -14.62 -2.91
CA ALA A 7 5.55 -15.69 -2.03
C ALA A 7 4.21 -16.23 -2.52
N ILE A 8 4.07 -17.56 -2.51
CA ILE A 8 2.79 -18.20 -2.85
C ILE A 8 1.86 -18.00 -1.66
N SER A 9 0.87 -17.12 -1.80
CA SER A 9 -0.21 -17.00 -0.82
C SER A 9 -1.29 -18.05 -1.13
N GLY A 10 -1.18 -19.24 -0.53
CA GLY A 10 -2.18 -20.31 -0.64
C GLY A 10 -1.60 -21.72 -0.81
N ILE A 11 -2.18 -22.70 -0.10
CA ILE A 11 -1.84 -24.12 -0.24
C ILE A 11 -2.47 -24.64 -1.55
N GLY A 12 -1.73 -24.56 -2.65
CA GLY A 12 -2.15 -25.15 -3.93
C GLY A 12 -1.31 -24.65 -5.08
N THR A 13 -0.32 -25.45 -5.48
CA THR A 13 0.53 -25.50 -6.70
C THR A 13 0.49 -24.39 -7.78
N SER A 14 0.17 -23.14 -7.48
CA SER A 14 0.41 -22.02 -8.39
C SER A 14 1.88 -21.64 -8.26
N SER A 15 2.66 -21.86 -9.31
CA SER A 15 3.96 -21.21 -9.42
C SER A 15 3.68 -19.72 -9.52
N ALA A 16 3.97 -18.96 -8.45
CA ALA A 16 4.13 -17.51 -8.58
C ALA A 16 5.12 -17.27 -9.73
N SER A 17 4.77 -16.41 -10.69
CA SER A 17 5.62 -16.18 -11.86
C SER A 17 6.94 -15.57 -11.41
N ALA A 18 8.02 -16.35 -11.48
CA ALA A 18 9.35 -15.87 -11.16
C ALA A 18 9.88 -15.03 -12.32
N THR A 19 10.47 -13.87 -12.01
CA THR A 19 11.23 -13.07 -12.96
C THR A 19 12.70 -13.37 -12.77
N THR A 20 13.38 -13.79 -13.84
CA THR A 20 14.83 -14.05 -13.83
C THR A 20 15.56 -12.98 -14.61
N ILE A 21 16.70 -12.55 -14.07
CA ILE A 21 17.51 -11.47 -14.61
C ILE A 21 18.95 -11.96 -14.74
N SER A 22 19.48 -11.86 -15.94
CA SER A 22 20.88 -12.14 -16.21
C SER A 22 21.76 -11.09 -15.53
N VAL A 23 22.93 -11.52 -15.05
CA VAL A 23 23.97 -10.61 -14.54
C VAL A 23 25.26 -10.89 -15.32
N PRO A 24 25.91 -9.87 -15.93
CA PRO A 24 25.49 -8.46 -15.95
C PRO A 24 24.29 -8.20 -16.87
N SER A 25 23.51 -7.16 -16.59
CA SER A 25 22.45 -6.63 -17.46
C SER A 25 22.23 -5.15 -17.22
N ALA A 26 21.48 -4.47 -18.09
CA ALA A 26 21.12 -3.06 -17.88
C ALA A 26 20.23 -2.86 -16.63
N ASP A 27 19.46 -3.87 -16.23
CA ASP A 27 18.57 -3.78 -15.08
C ASP A 27 19.27 -4.02 -13.73
N VAL A 28 20.54 -4.48 -13.76
CA VAL A 28 21.35 -4.78 -12.58
C VAL A 28 22.71 -4.12 -12.72
N VAL A 29 22.92 -3.02 -12.00
CA VAL A 29 24.19 -2.30 -11.98
C VAL A 29 24.92 -2.59 -10.67
N ILE A 30 26.17 -3.04 -10.76
CA ILE A 30 27.09 -3.12 -9.62
C ILE A 30 28.01 -1.90 -9.69
N SER A 31 28.00 -1.06 -8.66
CA SER A 31 28.84 0.13 -8.57
C SER A 31 29.38 0.29 -7.15
N GLY A 32 30.71 0.34 -7.04
CA GLY A 32 31.40 0.35 -5.75
C GLY A 32 31.01 -0.86 -4.91
N MET A 33 30.45 -0.60 -3.73
CA MET A 33 30.02 -1.63 -2.76
C MET A 33 28.51 -1.94 -2.86
N SER A 34 27.82 -1.48 -3.91
CA SER A 34 26.38 -1.57 -4.03
C SER A 34 25.96 -2.28 -5.32
N LEU A 35 24.93 -3.12 -5.21
CA LEU A 35 24.22 -3.72 -6.34
C LEU A 35 22.82 -3.10 -6.40
N PHE A 36 22.49 -2.52 -7.55
CA PHE A 36 21.24 -1.81 -7.79
C PHE A 36 20.37 -2.58 -8.77
N ILE A 37 19.18 -2.99 -8.33
CA ILE A 37 18.14 -3.58 -9.18
C ILE A 37 17.24 -2.45 -9.70
N ASN A 38 16.73 -2.57 -10.93
CA ASN A 38 15.92 -1.55 -11.63
C ASN A 38 16.65 -0.23 -11.92
N SER A 39 17.96 -0.28 -12.19
CA SER A 39 18.82 0.93 -12.20
C SER A 39 19.22 1.47 -13.58
N GLY A 40 19.08 0.71 -14.68
CA GLY A 40 19.56 1.13 -16.01
C GLY A 40 18.48 1.27 -17.10
N GLY A 41 17.22 1.48 -16.71
CA GLY A 41 16.14 1.82 -17.65
C GLY A 41 15.75 0.72 -18.65
N GLY A 42 16.12 -0.54 -18.38
CA GLY A 42 15.66 -1.71 -19.13
C GLY A 42 14.25 -2.15 -18.69
N ARG A 43 14.01 -3.46 -18.59
CA ARG A 43 12.70 -3.97 -18.18
C ARG A 43 12.55 -3.82 -16.67
N ALA A 44 11.85 -2.77 -16.24
CA ALA A 44 11.52 -2.58 -14.84
C ALA A 44 10.81 -3.82 -14.26
N ILE A 45 11.36 -4.34 -13.16
CA ILE A 45 10.65 -5.29 -12.31
C ILE A 45 9.57 -4.52 -11.58
N VAL A 46 8.32 -4.93 -11.79
CA VAL A 46 7.16 -4.39 -11.09
C VAL A 46 6.87 -5.32 -9.91
N PHE A 47 6.75 -4.73 -8.73
CA PHE A 47 6.30 -5.43 -7.53
C PHE A 47 4.84 -5.05 -7.28
N ASP A 48 4.03 -6.05 -6.95
CA ASP A 48 2.65 -5.85 -6.50
C ASP A 48 2.67 -5.29 -5.07
N GLU A 49 1.64 -4.53 -4.70
CA GLU A 49 1.46 -4.02 -3.33
C GLU A 49 1.06 -5.14 -2.36
N ALA A 50 1.32 -4.92 -1.07
CA ALA A 50 0.99 -5.85 0.01
C ALA A 50 1.45 -7.31 -0.23
N ALA A 51 2.57 -7.49 -0.94
CA ALA A 51 3.08 -8.79 -1.37
C ALA A 51 4.48 -9.05 -0.79
N VAL A 52 4.74 -10.32 -0.45
CA VAL A 52 6.05 -10.78 0.00
C VAL A 52 6.82 -11.29 -1.21
N TYR A 53 8.09 -10.93 -1.33
CA TYR A 53 8.99 -11.42 -2.37
C TYR A 53 10.23 -12.05 -1.76
N THR A 54 10.66 -13.17 -2.34
CA THR A 54 12.02 -13.69 -2.18
C THR A 54 12.85 -13.29 -3.39
N ILE A 55 14.00 -12.66 -3.14
CA ILE A 55 14.99 -12.34 -4.17
C ILE A 55 16.21 -13.22 -3.92
N SER A 56 16.47 -14.12 -4.86
CA SER A 56 17.57 -15.06 -4.82
C SER A 56 18.69 -14.62 -5.75
N PHE A 57 19.91 -14.65 -5.24
CA PHE A 57 21.13 -14.29 -5.94
C PHE A 57 21.99 -15.54 -6.08
N ASP A 58 22.32 -15.90 -7.32
CA ASP A 58 23.22 -17.02 -7.56
C ASP A 58 24.64 -16.72 -7.04
N ALA A 59 25.40 -17.78 -6.76
CA ALA A 59 26.85 -17.64 -6.57
C ALA A 59 27.49 -17.08 -7.86
N GLY A 60 28.57 -16.30 -7.72
CA GLY A 60 29.34 -15.85 -8.89
C GLY A 60 28.95 -14.50 -9.48
N ILE A 61 27.84 -13.88 -9.05
CA ILE A 61 27.33 -12.64 -9.68
C ILE A 61 28.01 -11.35 -9.19
N VAL A 62 28.67 -11.39 -8.02
CA VAL A 62 29.47 -10.31 -7.45
C VAL A 62 30.90 -10.78 -7.32
N GLN A 63 31.81 -10.09 -8.00
CA GLN A 63 33.25 -10.36 -7.96
C GLN A 63 33.94 -9.55 -6.86
N ASN A 64 34.82 -10.19 -6.11
CA ASN A 64 35.76 -9.53 -5.21
C ASN A 64 36.89 -8.90 -6.03
N LEU A 65 36.98 -7.56 -6.06
CA LEU A 65 38.02 -6.84 -6.79
C LEU A 65 39.29 -6.61 -5.97
N ALA A 66 39.32 -7.00 -4.70
CA ALA A 66 40.48 -6.82 -3.83
C ALA A 66 41.48 -7.99 -3.90
N THR A 67 41.12 -9.11 -4.51
CA THR A 67 41.98 -10.30 -4.64
C THR A 67 42.36 -10.55 -6.11
N PRO A 68 43.57 -11.08 -6.38
CA PRO A 68 44.00 -11.46 -7.73
C PRO A 68 43.33 -12.77 -8.23
N THR A 69 42.66 -13.51 -7.34
CA THR A 69 41.79 -14.64 -7.68
C THR A 69 40.37 -14.13 -7.90
N ALA A 70 39.64 -14.70 -8.87
CA ALA A 70 38.25 -14.33 -9.14
C ALA A 70 37.30 -14.88 -8.07
N ASP A 71 37.51 -14.49 -6.81
CA ASP A 71 36.63 -14.87 -5.72
C ASP A 71 35.29 -14.16 -5.92
N THR A 72 34.21 -14.87 -5.69
CA THR A 72 32.85 -14.35 -5.89
C THR A 72 31.97 -14.62 -4.68
N ASN A 73 30.83 -13.95 -4.61
CA ASN A 73 29.81 -14.27 -3.61
C ASN A 73 29.37 -15.74 -3.69
N ALA A 74 29.05 -16.33 -2.53
CA ALA A 74 28.19 -17.52 -2.46
C ALA A 74 26.73 -17.15 -2.78
N ALA A 75 25.89 -18.14 -3.09
CA ALA A 75 24.47 -17.90 -3.29
C ALA A 75 23.81 -17.41 -1.98
N PHE A 76 22.87 -16.47 -2.09
CA PHE A 76 22.13 -15.94 -0.94
C PHE A 76 20.74 -15.45 -1.37
N SER A 77 19.86 -15.19 -0.40
CA SER A 77 18.53 -14.66 -0.65
C SER A 77 18.14 -13.59 0.36
N VAL A 78 17.32 -12.64 -0.07
CA VAL A 78 16.66 -11.67 0.80
C VAL A 78 15.15 -11.79 0.64
N GLN A 79 14.42 -11.39 1.67
CA GLN A 79 12.97 -11.24 1.61
C GLN A 79 12.59 -9.79 1.86
N LEU A 80 11.62 -9.30 1.10
CA LEU A 80 11.00 -8.01 1.31
C LEU A 80 9.48 -8.15 1.27
N THR A 81 8.79 -7.22 1.92
CA THR A 81 7.34 -7.06 1.86
C THR A 81 7.07 -5.67 1.31
N THR A 82 6.28 -5.57 0.24
CA THR A 82 5.84 -4.29 -0.30
C THR A 82 4.74 -3.69 0.57
N GLY A 83 4.69 -2.36 0.62
CA GLY A 83 3.61 -1.63 1.29
C GLY A 83 2.31 -1.67 0.50
N ASP A 84 1.27 -1.17 1.14
CA ASP A 84 0.00 -0.79 0.52
C ASP A 84 0.06 0.72 0.24
N PHE A 85 -0.18 1.12 -1.00
CA PHE A 85 -0.17 2.52 -1.44
C PHE A 85 -1.44 2.90 -2.19
N THR A 86 -2.42 2.00 -2.24
CA THR A 86 -3.74 2.30 -2.79
C THR A 86 -4.52 3.11 -1.74
N GLU A 87 -5.09 4.24 -2.14
CA GLU A 87 -5.87 5.08 -1.21
C GLU A 87 -7.31 4.56 -1.05
N PRO A 88 -7.93 4.73 0.14
CA PRO A 88 -9.31 4.34 0.35
C PRO A 88 -10.23 5.31 -0.38
N THR A 89 -11.16 4.78 -1.17
CA THR A 89 -12.16 5.58 -1.91
C THR A 89 -13.57 5.24 -1.46
N LEU A 90 -14.48 6.22 -1.46
CA LEU A 90 -15.88 5.99 -1.14
C LEU A 90 -16.55 5.23 -2.30
N VAL A 91 -17.08 4.04 -2.01
CA VAL A 91 -17.74 3.15 -2.99
C VAL A 91 -19.26 3.29 -2.92
N LEU A 92 -19.80 3.43 -1.71
CA LEU A 92 -21.24 3.52 -1.49
C LEU A 92 -21.54 4.42 -0.28
N GLN A 93 -22.64 5.15 -0.36
CA GLN A 93 -23.21 5.88 0.78
C GLN A 93 -24.69 5.58 0.94
N ASN A 94 -25.16 5.58 2.18
CA ASN A 94 -26.57 5.51 2.52
C ASN A 94 -26.86 6.49 3.67
N PRO A 95 -27.84 7.39 3.57
CA PRO A 95 -28.66 7.67 2.39
C PRO A 95 -27.83 8.05 1.16
N LEU A 96 -28.43 7.87 -0.02
CA LEU A 96 -27.80 8.32 -1.26
C LEU A 96 -27.72 9.85 -1.27
N ASP A 97 -26.82 10.37 -2.12
CA ASP A 97 -26.75 11.81 -2.36
C ASP A 97 -28.11 12.33 -2.83
N ASP A 98 -28.53 13.47 -2.32
CA ASP A 98 -29.83 14.09 -2.63
C ASP A 98 -31.05 13.16 -2.43
N ALA A 99 -30.94 12.12 -1.59
CA ALA A 99 -32.06 11.22 -1.32
C ALA A 99 -33.26 12.02 -0.76
N PRO A 100 -34.44 11.96 -1.40
CA PRO A 100 -35.60 12.67 -0.90
C PRO A 100 -36.20 11.94 0.31
N ASN A 101 -36.82 12.69 1.21
CA ASN A 101 -37.60 12.15 2.33
C ASN A 101 -36.81 11.21 3.27
N VAL A 102 -35.51 11.45 3.46
CA VAL A 102 -34.70 10.73 4.46
C VAL A 102 -35.30 10.95 5.86
N PRO A 103 -35.64 9.87 6.61
CA PRO A 103 -36.12 10.00 7.98
C PRO A 103 -35.09 10.70 8.88
N ALA A 104 -35.54 11.59 9.76
CA ALA A 104 -34.67 12.38 10.63
C ALA A 104 -33.77 11.57 11.59
N GLY A 105 -34.09 10.29 11.82
CA GLY A 105 -33.30 9.37 12.66
C GLY A 105 -32.41 8.41 11.87
N SER A 106 -32.25 8.58 10.57
CA SER A 106 -31.42 7.71 9.74
C SER A 106 -29.93 7.89 10.04
N SER A 107 -29.21 6.77 10.18
CA SER A 107 -27.75 6.75 10.21
C SER A 107 -27.16 7.03 8.84
N ILE A 108 -26.00 7.68 8.80
CA ILE A 108 -25.18 7.83 7.60
C ILE A 108 -24.19 6.67 7.57
N ILE A 109 -24.22 5.86 6.51
CA ILE A 109 -23.35 4.70 6.32
C ILE A 109 -22.49 4.95 5.09
N LEU A 110 -21.18 4.92 5.25
CA LEU A 110 -20.20 5.07 4.17
C LEU A 110 -19.43 3.76 4.02
N THR A 111 -19.33 3.23 2.80
CA THR A 111 -18.57 2.02 2.48
C THR A 111 -17.40 2.38 1.57
N PHE A 112 -16.20 1.96 1.94
CA PHE A 112 -14.95 2.26 1.24
C PHE A 112 -14.42 1.08 0.42
N SER A 113 -13.47 1.34 -0.46
CA SER A 113 -12.80 0.33 -1.30
C SER A 113 -12.00 -0.69 -0.49
N GLU A 114 -11.55 -0.31 0.71
CA GLU A 114 -10.70 -1.11 1.60
C GLU A 114 -11.04 -0.85 3.07
N ASN A 115 -10.35 -1.55 3.97
CA ASN A 115 -10.54 -1.34 5.39
C ASN A 115 -9.99 0.03 5.78
N VAL A 116 -10.78 0.80 6.51
CA VAL A 116 -10.43 2.16 6.92
C VAL A 116 -10.31 2.24 8.43
N GLN A 117 -9.58 3.25 8.89
CA GLN A 117 -9.54 3.65 10.28
C GLN A 117 -9.55 5.18 10.35
N ALA A 118 -10.13 5.72 11.42
CA ALA A 118 -10.02 7.14 11.71
C ALA A 118 -8.55 7.47 12.00
N VAL A 119 -8.07 8.57 11.44
CA VAL A 119 -6.84 9.19 11.94
C VAL A 119 -7.14 9.73 13.33
N LEU A 120 -6.29 9.42 14.31
CA LEU A 120 -6.45 9.95 15.67
C LEU A 120 -6.47 11.48 15.61
N ASP A 121 -7.44 12.11 16.27
CA ASP A 121 -7.64 13.58 16.20
C ASP A 121 -6.38 14.37 16.59
N ALA A 122 -5.51 13.78 17.42
CA ALA A 122 -4.25 14.38 17.86
C ALA A 122 -3.11 14.34 16.81
N GLN A 123 -3.25 13.59 15.72
CA GLN A 123 -2.24 13.45 14.67
C GLN A 123 -2.42 14.46 13.52
N VAL A 124 -3.50 15.25 13.51
CA VAL A 124 -3.77 16.22 12.45
C VAL A 124 -3.77 17.64 13.00
N THR A 125 -2.76 18.42 12.61
CA THR A 125 -2.72 19.86 12.90
C THR A 125 -3.89 20.53 12.18
N GLY A 126 -4.90 20.99 12.92
CA GLY A 126 -6.16 21.52 12.38
C GLY A 126 -7.41 20.74 12.79
N GLY A 127 -7.25 19.54 13.35
CA GLY A 127 -8.34 18.64 13.70
C GLY A 127 -9.02 18.03 12.46
N VAL A 128 -9.39 16.76 12.52
CA VAL A 128 -10.27 16.15 11.51
C VAL A 128 -11.64 16.01 12.16
N SER A 129 -12.64 16.61 11.53
CA SER A 129 -14.02 16.48 11.98
C SER A 129 -14.94 16.18 10.81
N ILE A 130 -15.95 15.36 11.05
CA ILE A 130 -17.11 15.26 10.17
C ILE A 130 -17.97 16.51 10.41
N THR A 131 -18.21 17.29 9.37
CA THR A 131 -19.06 18.48 9.42
C THR A 131 -20.42 18.17 8.84
N ILE A 132 -21.46 18.41 9.62
CA ILE A 132 -22.85 18.37 9.17
C ILE A 132 -23.33 19.81 9.06
N GLU A 133 -23.78 20.21 7.87
CA GLU A 133 -24.28 21.56 7.60
C GLU A 133 -25.79 21.52 7.33
N ASP A 134 -26.54 22.40 7.99
CA ASP A 134 -27.92 22.73 7.58
C ASP A 134 -27.91 24.06 6.80
N PRO A 135 -28.03 24.02 5.45
CA PRO A 135 -27.95 25.22 4.62
C PRO A 135 -29.20 26.12 4.70
N TYR A 136 -30.27 25.70 5.38
CA TYR A 136 -31.57 26.39 5.36
C TYR A 136 -31.94 27.07 6.70
N GLN A 137 -31.07 27.06 7.71
CA GLN A 137 -31.32 27.80 8.95
C GLN A 137 -31.11 29.31 8.77
N ARG A 138 -31.97 30.11 9.42
CA ARG A 138 -31.97 31.59 9.36
C ARG A 138 -30.90 32.26 10.21
N GLN A 139 -30.11 31.50 10.98
CA GLN A 139 -28.87 31.95 11.58
C GLN A 139 -27.73 31.22 10.88
N THR A 140 -26.58 31.91 10.69
CA THR A 140 -25.34 31.43 10.06
C THR A 140 -25.19 29.90 10.16
N PRO A 141 -24.90 29.19 9.04
CA PRO A 141 -25.17 27.77 8.87
C PRO A 141 -24.85 26.94 10.11
N TYR A 142 -25.82 26.17 10.61
CA TYR A 142 -25.58 25.29 11.74
C TYR A 142 -24.58 24.22 11.28
N GLN A 143 -23.37 24.30 11.82
CA GLN A 143 -22.30 23.34 11.59
C GLN A 143 -22.11 22.52 12.86
N LEU A 144 -22.29 21.21 12.75
CA LEU A 144 -21.94 20.26 13.80
C LEU A 144 -20.66 19.54 13.39
N ASN A 145 -19.58 19.81 14.11
CA ASN A 145 -18.30 19.16 13.91
C ASN A 145 -18.16 18.01 14.91
N ARG A 146 -18.05 16.79 14.39
CA ARG A 146 -17.82 15.58 15.18
C ARG A 146 -16.38 15.12 14.98
N PRO A 147 -15.54 15.06 16.04
CA PRO A 147 -14.22 14.46 15.90
C PRO A 147 -14.36 12.99 15.46
N CYS A 148 -13.34 12.45 14.79
CA CYS A 148 -13.40 11.06 14.36
C CYS A 148 -13.37 10.06 15.53
N SER A 149 -13.00 10.51 16.73
CA SER A 149 -13.12 9.75 17.98
C SER A 149 -14.48 9.85 18.69
N ASP A 150 -15.43 10.63 18.16
CA ASP A 150 -16.77 10.75 18.77
C ASP A 150 -17.46 9.38 18.82
N ALA A 151 -18.11 9.06 19.94
CA ALA A 151 -18.81 7.78 20.14
C ALA A 151 -19.96 7.54 19.14
N SER A 152 -20.42 8.59 18.46
CA SER A 152 -21.38 8.50 17.35
C SER A 152 -20.76 8.11 16.01
N VAL A 153 -19.43 7.97 15.93
CA VAL A 153 -18.70 7.48 14.76
C VAL A 153 -18.17 6.08 15.07
N THR A 154 -18.56 5.12 14.24
CA THR A 154 -18.13 3.73 14.32
C THR A 154 -17.47 3.32 13.02
N ILE A 155 -16.35 2.60 13.12
CA ILE A 155 -15.60 2.10 11.96
C ILE A 155 -15.42 0.60 12.12
N SER A 156 -15.88 -0.16 11.13
CA SER A 156 -15.75 -1.61 11.10
C SER A 156 -15.35 -2.08 9.71
N GLY A 157 -14.08 -2.46 9.56
CA GLY A 157 -13.52 -2.84 8.26
C GLY A 157 -13.69 -1.71 7.25
N LYS A 158 -14.47 -1.95 6.19
CA LYS A 158 -14.72 -0.98 5.12
C LYS A 158 -15.85 0.00 5.38
N VAL A 159 -16.55 -0.11 6.51
CA VAL A 159 -17.81 0.61 6.77
C VAL A 159 -17.62 1.61 7.90
N VAL A 160 -18.08 2.83 7.68
CA VAL A 160 -18.23 3.88 8.69
C VAL A 160 -19.73 4.10 8.92
N THR A 161 -20.17 4.20 10.17
CA THR A 161 -21.56 4.46 10.57
C THR A 161 -21.62 5.42 11.74
#